data_AF-A0A134AAG6-F1
#
_entry.id   AF-A0A134AAG6-F1
#
_cell.length_a   1.000
_cell.length_b   1.000
_cell.length_c   1.000
_cell.angle_alpha   90.00
_cell.angle_beta   90.00
_cell.angle_gamma   90.00
#
_symmetry.space_group_name_H-M   'P 1'
#
loop_
_entity.id
_entity.type
_entity.pdbx_description
1 polymer ?
#
loop_
_entity_poly.entity_id
_entity_poly.type
_entity_poly.pdbx_seq_one_letter_code
_entity_poly.pdbx_strand_id
1 'polypeptide(L)'
;MNQYLKESPMLDFSNPSIQKLIEVKRWKEQDKFDRLRSIYNFVRDDVEFGYNADDNIPASKVLKDGYGQCNTKGTLFMALLRACEIPCRVHGFTIDKQLQKGAMSGFIYKNAPRNILHSWVEVFF
;
A
#
# COMPACT_ATOMS: atom_id res chain seq x y z
N MET A 1 -2.56 14.54 -14.97
CA MET A 1 -3.31 13.50 -14.24
C MET A 1 -3.10 12.11 -14.81
N ASN A 2 -3.07 11.90 -16.13
CA ASN A 2 -2.89 10.58 -16.74
C ASN A 2 -1.68 9.79 -16.23
N GLN A 3 -0.59 10.45 -15.81
CA GLN A 3 0.56 9.75 -15.21
C GLN A 3 0.22 9.00 -13.91
N TYR A 4 -0.75 9.51 -13.13
CA TYR A 4 -1.15 8.93 -11.84
C TYR A 4 -2.16 7.80 -11.98
N LEU A 5 -2.44 7.38 -13.21
CA LEU A 5 -3.22 6.18 -13.54
C LEU A 5 -2.36 5.13 -14.27
N LYS A 6 -1.11 5.46 -14.60
CA LYS A 6 -0.22 4.51 -15.28
C LYS A 6 0.26 3.44 -14.31
N GLU A 7 0.33 2.23 -14.85
CA GLU A 7 1.00 1.10 -14.25
C GLU A 7 2.52 1.35 -14.18
N SER A 8 3.16 0.76 -13.17
CA SER A 8 4.61 0.67 -13.04
C SER A 8 4.95 -0.76 -12.62
N PRO A 9 6.22 -1.19 -12.70
CA PRO A 9 6.61 -2.54 -12.26
C PRO A 9 6.21 -2.86 -10.80
N MET A 10 6.18 -1.85 -9.92
CA MET A 10 5.75 -2.04 -8.53
C MET A 10 4.22 -2.02 -8.37
N LEU A 11 3.52 -1.24 -9.20
CA LEU A 11 2.07 -1.11 -9.14
C LEU A 11 1.41 -2.04 -10.17
N ASP A 12 1.92 -3.26 -10.33
CA ASP A 12 1.57 -4.23 -11.39
C ASP A 12 0.10 -4.68 -11.37
N PHE A 13 -0.83 -3.74 -11.45
CA PHE A 13 -2.24 -3.98 -11.24
C PHE A 13 -2.91 -4.72 -12.41
N SER A 14 -2.28 -4.81 -13.57
CA SER A 14 -2.70 -5.70 -14.66
C SER A 14 -2.49 -7.17 -14.31
N ASN A 15 -1.77 -7.48 -13.23
CA ASN A 15 -1.60 -8.83 -12.74
C ASN A 15 -2.98 -9.49 -12.45
N PRO A 16 -3.20 -10.74 -12.89
CA PRO A 16 -4.48 -11.43 -12.71
C PRO A 16 -4.96 -11.51 -11.25
N SER A 17 -4.05 -11.62 -10.28
CA SER A 17 -4.41 -11.68 -8.85
C SER A 17 -5.05 -10.38 -8.36
N ILE A 18 -4.51 -9.23 -8.79
CA ILE A 18 -5.03 -7.91 -8.45
C ILE A 18 -6.39 -7.69 -9.13
N GLN A 19 -6.49 -7.99 -10.43
CA GLN A 19 -7.77 -7.87 -11.15
C GLN A 19 -8.84 -8.79 -10.56
N LYS A 20 -8.48 -10.02 -10.16
CA LYS A 20 -9.42 -10.95 -9.55
C LYS A 20 -9.96 -10.44 -8.21
N LEU A 21 -9.10 -9.84 -7.38
CA LEU A 21 -9.54 -9.21 -6.13
C LEU A 21 -10.52 -8.07 -6.40
N ILE A 22 -10.22 -7.19 -7.37
CA ILE A 22 -11.08 -6.06 -7.72
C ILE A 22 -12.45 -6.54 -8.19
N GLU A 23 -12.50 -7.59 -9.01
CA GLU A 23 -13.73 -8.24 -9.48
C GLU A 23 -14.54 -8.79 -8.30
N VAL A 24 -13.91 -9.61 -7.44
CA VAL A 24 -14.58 -10.24 -6.28
C VAL A 24 -15.13 -9.20 -5.29
N LYS A 25 -14.39 -8.12 -5.06
CA LYS A 25 -14.82 -7.03 -4.16
C LYS A 25 -15.79 -6.04 -4.83
N ARG A 26 -15.99 -6.13 -6.15
CA ARG A 26 -16.88 -5.27 -6.96
C ARG A 26 -16.63 -3.77 -6.79
N TRP A 27 -15.37 -3.39 -6.55
CA TRP A 27 -15.03 -1.99 -6.26
C TRP A 27 -15.37 -1.04 -7.41
N LYS A 28 -15.22 -1.49 -8.66
CA LYS A 28 -15.55 -0.68 -9.86
C LYS A 28 -17.03 -0.36 -10.01
N GLU A 29 -17.90 -1.07 -9.28
CA GLU A 29 -19.35 -0.86 -9.30
C GLU A 29 -19.82 0.08 -8.19
N GLN A 30 -18.94 0.42 -7.25
CA GLN A 30 -19.24 1.35 -6.17
C GLN A 30 -19.06 2.80 -6.61
N ASP A 31 -19.80 3.69 -5.96
CA ASP A 31 -19.61 5.13 -6.04
C ASP A 31 -18.19 5.52 -5.63
N LYS A 32 -17.68 6.63 -6.18
CA LYS A 32 -16.26 7.01 -6.10
C LYS A 32 -15.74 7.00 -4.65
N PHE A 33 -16.50 7.57 -3.71
CA PHE A 33 -16.08 7.65 -2.30
C PHE A 33 -16.10 6.29 -1.61
N ASP A 34 -17.16 5.51 -1.83
CA ASP A 34 -17.31 4.18 -1.25
C ASP A 34 -16.26 3.21 -1.78
N ARG A 35 -15.90 3.35 -3.07
CA ARG A 35 -14.78 2.65 -3.69
C ARG A 35 -13.47 2.94 -2.98
N LEU A 36 -13.13 4.22 -2.82
CA LEU A 36 -11.92 4.66 -2.10
C LEU A 36 -11.91 4.08 -0.67
N ARG A 37 -13.02 4.26 0.05
CA ARG A 37 -13.16 3.80 1.44
C ARG A 37 -13.03 2.29 1.57
N SER A 38 -13.66 1.54 0.67
CA SER A 38 -13.62 0.07 0.67
C SER A 38 -12.23 -0.48 0.37
N ILE A 39 -11.51 0.14 -0.58
CA ILE A 39 -10.11 -0.21 -0.88
C ILE A 39 -9.22 0.09 0.33
N TYR A 40 -9.37 1.27 0.93
CA TYR A 40 -8.62 1.65 2.13
C TYR A 40 -8.85 0.67 3.29
N ASN A 41 -10.11 0.35 3.57
CA ASN A 41 -10.46 -0.59 4.64
C ASN A 41 -9.85 -1.97 4.39
N PHE A 42 -9.89 -2.47 3.14
CA PHE A 42 -9.24 -3.74 2.80
C PHE A 42 -7.74 -3.73 3.10
N VAL A 43 -7.01 -2.70 2.66
CA VAL A 43 -5.55 -2.65 2.92
C VAL A 43 -5.24 -2.45 4.41
N ARG A 44 -6.11 -1.74 5.15
CA ARG A 44 -5.94 -1.52 6.59
C ARG A 44 -6.22 -2.78 7.41
N ASP A 45 -7.32 -3.47 7.10
CA ASP A 45 -7.91 -4.49 7.96
C ASP A 45 -7.60 -5.92 7.51
N ASP A 46 -7.54 -6.18 6.19
CA ASP A 46 -7.35 -7.53 5.63
C ASP A 46 -5.88 -7.83 5.26
N VAL A 47 -5.01 -6.81 5.20
CA VAL A 47 -3.57 -7.00 4.96
C VAL A 47 -2.83 -6.76 6.27
N GLU A 48 -2.18 -7.79 6.82
CA GLU A 48 -1.53 -7.71 8.13
C GLU A 48 -0.33 -6.77 8.11
N PHE A 49 0.04 -6.24 9.28
CA PHE A 49 1.29 -5.49 9.40
C PHE A 49 2.47 -6.46 9.55
N GLY A 50 3.46 -6.35 8.67
CA GLY A 50 4.67 -7.16 8.70
C GLY A 50 5.75 -6.59 7.80
N TYR A 51 6.98 -7.08 7.91
CA TYR A 51 8.11 -6.61 7.09
C TYR A 51 8.34 -7.59 5.94
N ASN A 52 8.10 -7.16 4.70
CA ASN A 52 8.47 -7.95 3.53
C ASN A 52 10.00 -8.05 3.38
N ALA A 53 10.47 -8.99 2.57
CA ALA A 53 11.90 -9.19 2.32
C ALA A 53 12.57 -8.00 1.61
N ASP A 54 11.81 -7.20 0.85
CA ASP A 54 12.26 -6.01 0.13
C ASP A 54 11.10 -5.01 0.01
N ASP A 55 11.39 -3.72 0.01
CA ASP A 55 10.43 -2.63 -0.23
C ASP A 55 10.03 -2.51 -1.72
N ASN A 56 10.87 -3.02 -2.64
CA ASN A 56 10.70 -2.90 -4.09
C ASN A 56 9.88 -4.05 -4.72
N ILE A 57 9.14 -4.80 -3.93
CA ILE A 57 8.30 -5.89 -4.45
C ILE A 57 7.02 -5.36 -5.12
N PRO A 58 6.49 -6.07 -6.14
CA PRO A 58 5.26 -5.69 -6.82
C PRO A 58 4.02 -5.84 -5.92
N ALA A 59 2.97 -5.07 -6.20
CA ALA A 59 1.69 -5.10 -5.49
C ALA A 59 1.08 -6.50 -5.47
N SER A 60 1.17 -7.25 -6.57
CA SER A 60 0.71 -8.64 -6.62
C SER A 60 1.43 -9.56 -5.62
N LYS A 61 2.72 -9.31 -5.35
CA LYS A 61 3.51 -10.04 -4.35
C LYS A 61 3.10 -9.64 -2.94
N VAL A 62 2.87 -8.36 -2.67
CA VAL A 62 2.34 -7.89 -1.38
C VAL A 62 0.98 -8.53 -1.09
N LEU A 63 0.08 -8.56 -2.08
CA LEU A 63 -1.22 -9.22 -1.97
C LEU A 63 -1.07 -10.71 -1.67
N LYS A 64 -0.15 -11.40 -2.36
CA LYS A 64 0.12 -12.83 -2.14
C LYS A 64 0.69 -13.11 -0.75
N ASP A 65 1.56 -12.25 -0.25
CA ASP A 65 2.17 -12.39 1.08
C ASP A 65 1.15 -12.15 2.19
N GLY A 66 0.10 -11.34 1.94
CA GLY A 66 -0.96 -11.07 2.90
C GLY A 66 -0.56 -10.09 4.01
N TYR A 67 0.66 -9.56 3.96
CA TYR A 67 1.15 -8.58 4.93
C TYR A 67 2.09 -7.56 4.27
N GLY A 68 2.26 -6.44 4.97
CA GLY A 68 3.26 -5.44 4.63
C GLY A 68 3.34 -4.27 5.61
N GLN A 69 4.34 -3.43 5.38
CA GLN A 69 4.68 -2.22 6.11
C GLN A 69 4.24 -1.00 5.31
N CYS A 70 4.52 0.21 5.79
CA CYS A 70 4.08 1.46 5.14
C CYS A 70 4.36 1.51 3.62
N ASN A 71 5.56 1.13 3.19
CA ASN A 71 5.96 1.16 1.78
C ASN A 71 5.19 0.14 0.93
N THR A 72 5.22 -1.14 1.29
CA THR A 72 4.57 -2.20 0.50
C THR A 72 3.05 -2.16 0.59
N LYS A 73 2.47 -1.81 1.74
CA LYS A 73 1.03 -1.51 1.84
C LYS A 73 0.67 -0.30 1.00
N GLY A 74 1.51 0.74 0.98
CA GLY A 74 1.36 1.89 0.09
C GLY A 74 1.34 1.48 -1.39
N THR A 75 2.28 0.62 -1.80
CA THR A 75 2.36 0.05 -3.15
C THR A 75 1.08 -0.70 -3.53
N LEU A 76 0.60 -1.62 -2.67
CA LEU A 76 -0.66 -2.34 -2.91
C LEU A 76 -1.85 -1.38 -2.97
N PHE A 77 -1.94 -0.44 -2.02
CA PHE A 77 -3.02 0.54 -1.98
C PHE A 77 -3.09 1.37 -3.26
N MET A 78 -1.95 1.90 -3.72
CA MET A 78 -1.88 2.65 -4.97
C MET A 78 -2.25 1.81 -6.18
N ALA A 79 -1.81 0.55 -6.25
CA ALA A 79 -2.14 -0.33 -7.35
C ALA A 79 -3.66 -0.55 -7.45
N LEU A 80 -4.32 -0.81 -6.31
CA LEU A 80 -5.77 -0.99 -6.24
C LEU A 80 -6.53 0.29 -6.61
N LEU A 81 -6.11 1.43 -6.10
CA LEU A 81 -6.70 2.73 -6.44
C LEU A 81 -6.62 3.02 -7.94
N ARG A 82 -5.42 2.89 -8.53
CA ARG A 82 -5.21 3.19 -9.95
C ARG A 82 -5.95 2.23 -10.87
N ALA A 83 -5.99 0.96 -10.53
CA ALA A 83 -6.79 -0.04 -11.26
C ALA A 83 -8.29 0.24 -11.19
N CYS A 84 -8.72 0.95 -10.15
CA CYS A 84 -10.06 1.45 -9.93
C CYS A 84 -10.27 2.90 -10.42
N GLU A 85 -9.35 3.41 -11.24
CA GLU A 85 -9.38 4.73 -11.87
C GLU A 85 -9.34 5.91 -10.89
N ILE A 86 -8.80 5.69 -9.68
CA ILE A 86 -8.59 6.72 -8.68
C ILE A 86 -7.13 7.18 -8.73
N PRO A 87 -6.85 8.41 -9.22
CA PRO A 87 -5.49 8.92 -9.29
C PRO A 87 -4.90 9.14 -7.90
N CYS A 88 -3.66 8.72 -7.71
CA CYS A 88 -2.95 8.84 -6.44
C CYS A 88 -1.43 8.95 -6.63
N ARG A 89 -0.73 9.44 -5.61
CA ARG A 89 0.75 9.48 -5.55
C ARG A 89 1.27 9.14 -4.16
N VAL A 90 2.50 8.64 -4.10
CA VAL A 90 3.22 8.39 -2.85
C VAL A 90 4.02 9.62 -2.44
N HIS A 91 4.14 9.83 -1.14
CA HIS A 91 5.10 10.75 -0.54
C HIS A 91 5.98 9.99 0.44
N GLY A 92 7.29 10.26 0.38
CA GLY A 92 8.26 9.76 1.36
C GLY A 92 8.69 10.87 2.30
N PHE A 93 8.82 10.56 3.57
CA PHE A 93 9.34 11.47 4.59
C PHE A 93 10.05 10.68 5.69
N THR A 94 10.75 11.39 6.57
CA THR A 94 11.38 10.77 7.73
C THR A 94 10.55 10.99 8.98
N ILE A 95 10.48 9.98 9.83
CA ILE A 95 9.84 10.06 11.15
C ILE A 95 10.82 9.61 12.24
N ASP A 96 10.58 10.04 13.48
CA ASP A 96 11.34 9.54 14.63
C ASP A 96 10.95 8.08 14.91
N LYS A 97 11.94 7.21 15.13
CA LYS A 97 11.75 5.79 15.42
C LYS A 97 10.87 5.52 16.63
N GLN A 98 10.66 6.51 17.52
CA GLN A 98 9.69 6.41 18.61
C GLN A 98 8.30 5.97 18.15
N LEU A 99 7.90 6.30 16.92
CA LEU A 99 6.62 5.86 16.34
C LEU A 99 6.56 4.35 16.03
N GLN A 100 7.70 3.68 15.89
CA GLN A 100 7.77 2.21 15.72
C GLN A 100 7.85 1.46 17.05
N LYS A 101 7.87 2.16 18.19
CA LYS A 101 7.97 1.51 19.50
C LYS A 101 6.74 0.65 19.75
N GLY A 102 6.94 -0.66 19.85
CA GLY A 102 5.87 -1.67 19.97
C GLY A 102 5.72 -2.54 18.72
N ALA A 103 5.94 -1.98 17.52
CA ALA A 103 6.05 -2.73 16.28
C ALA A 103 7.46 -3.36 16.11
N MET A 104 8.50 -2.63 16.53
CA MET A 104 9.86 -3.13 16.69
C MET A 104 10.25 -3.11 18.17
N SER A 105 10.89 -4.17 18.65
CA SER A 105 11.25 -4.32 20.07
C SER A 105 12.70 -4.77 20.26
N GLY A 106 13.18 -4.69 21.51
CA GLY A 106 14.46 -5.25 21.92
C GLY A 106 15.67 -4.64 21.21
N PHE A 107 16.60 -5.50 20.81
CA PHE A 107 17.87 -5.12 20.18
C PHE A 107 17.65 -4.40 18.85
N ILE A 108 16.66 -4.81 18.06
CA ILE A 108 16.36 -4.22 16.76
C ILE A 108 15.97 -2.74 16.91
N TYR A 109 15.09 -2.43 17.85
CA TYR A 109 14.68 -1.04 18.10
C TYR A 109 15.83 -0.15 18.62
N LYS A 110 16.70 -0.71 19.47
CA LYS A 110 17.86 0.03 20.00
C LYS A 110 18.82 0.45 18.89
N ASN A 111 19.08 -0.46 17.95
CA ASN A 111 20.03 -0.25 16.84
C ASN A 111 19.42 0.44 15.62
N ALA A 112 18.08 0.59 15.56
CA ALA A 112 17.44 1.34 14.48
C ALA A 112 17.88 2.83 14.49
N PRO A 113 18.09 3.44 13.32
CA PRO A 113 18.44 4.86 13.22
C PRO A 113 17.34 5.73 13.81
N ARG A 114 17.71 6.92 14.33
CA ARG A 114 16.72 7.83 14.95
C ARG A 114 15.64 8.26 13.96
N ASN A 115 16.04 8.53 12.72
CA ASN A 115 15.14 8.88 11.63
C ASN A 115 14.97 7.67 10.72
N ILE A 116 13.73 7.26 10.49
CA ILE A 116 13.35 6.14 9.64
C ILE A 116 12.51 6.66 8.47
N LEU A 117 12.61 6.01 7.31
CA LEU A 117 11.77 6.33 6.17
C LEU A 117 10.34 5.88 6.45
N HIS A 118 9.39 6.73 6.11
CA HIS A 118 7.96 6.44 6.10
C HIS A 118 7.34 6.95 4.82
N SER A 119 6.21 6.37 4.45
CA SER A 119 5.46 6.78 3.27
C SER A 119 3.96 6.82 3.53
N TRP A 120 3.27 7.68 2.77
CA TRP A 120 1.82 7.73 2.73
C TRP A 120 1.34 8.01 1.30
N VAL A 121 0.09 7.68 1.03
CA VAL A 121 -0.54 7.82 -0.29
C VAL A 121 -1.52 8.97 -0.25
N GLU A 122 -1.31 9.96 -1.12
CA GLU A 122 -2.26 11.03 -1.40
C GLU A 122 -3.21 10.60 -2.53
N VAL A 123 -4.49 10.82 -2.32
CA VAL A 123 -5.56 10.52 -3.28
C VAL A 123 -6.13 11.82 -3.83
N PHE A 124 -6.24 11.92 -5.16
CA PHE A 124 -6.91 13.04 -5.81
C PHE A 124 -8.40 12.71 -5.93
N PHE A 125 -9.18 13.13 -4.94
CA PHE A 125 -10.61 12.87 -4.86
C PHE A 125 -11.45 14.06 -5.35
#